data_AF-A0A9E3MLA1-F1
#
_entry.id   AF-A0A9E3MLA1-F1
#
_cell.length_a   1.000
_cell.length_b   1.000
_cell.length_c   1.000
_cell.angle_alpha   90.00
_cell.angle_beta   90.00
_cell.angle_gamma   90.00
#
_symmetry.space_group_name_H-M   'P 1'
#
loop_
_entity.id
_entity.type
_entity.pdbx_description
1 polymer ?
#
loop_
_entity_poly.entity_id
_entity_poly.type
_entity_poly.pdbx_seq_one_letter_code
_entity_poly.pdbx_strand_id
1 'polypeptide(L)'
;MSPAAPPVSQAPPATDAALLEKARAVAAKVRRLSAQRDGALQAIQKAQAREALTRAELAEALCQSLAARSALEARLRERALEAYGAGLRPQPLRRHNRPSRALDRLLSRLGPAGQAQVIARSGVWREGGPEAIATYVRRGADPTAQPAALLDQTWYLATYPDVATAGLPPLVHYLLAGARELRAPHPLFDPGFYQAQHAHALAATGLTPLEHYVRAGAAAGSAPHPLFDLGHYLAQGAALAPGEDALTHYLRAGAAQGLSPHPLFEPAWYGAEAGGALRGAAFVHYLTVGWRQGLSPHPLFDPAWYLAENPHVAEAGLEPLTHFVTAGAAEGRSPSPWFDLPAYVAARGEALGPGLDPLTDYLRGGAWGLLEAKAGLPTLAFVAARPDVVGAGVTPLEHWARQGAHRSSASTAASPER
;
A
#
# COMPACT_ATOMS: atom_id res chain seq x y z
N MET A 1 75.99 90.73 12.51
CA MET A 1 75.97 89.27 12.32
C MET A 1 74.81 88.70 13.15
N SER A 2 73.70 88.32 12.50
CA SER A 2 72.77 87.29 13.03
C SER A 2 73.45 85.92 13.03
N PRO A 3 72.90 84.80 13.56
CA PRO A 3 71.62 84.53 14.27
C PRO A 3 71.89 83.79 15.62
N ALA A 4 70.95 83.39 16.49
CA ALA A 4 69.99 82.32 16.30
C ALA A 4 69.07 82.22 17.53
N ALA A 5 67.77 82.16 17.26
CA ALA A 5 66.76 81.74 18.21
C ALA A 5 66.95 80.24 18.55
N PRO A 6 66.87 79.81 19.81
CA PRO A 6 66.75 78.40 20.12
C PRO A 6 65.30 77.95 19.82
N PRO A 7 65.11 76.69 19.38
CA PRO A 7 63.82 76.21 18.91
C PRO A 7 62.84 76.04 20.06
N VAL A 8 61.63 76.52 19.87
CA VAL A 8 60.46 76.13 20.65
C VAL A 8 60.20 74.65 20.36
N SER A 9 60.76 73.76 21.16
CA SER A 9 60.33 72.36 21.23
C SER A 9 59.14 72.29 22.17
N GLN A 10 57.94 72.49 21.63
CA GLN A 10 56.69 72.15 22.31
C GLN A 10 56.62 70.63 22.43
N ALA A 11 57.10 70.09 23.54
CA ALA A 11 56.66 68.78 24.00
C ALA A 11 55.17 68.89 24.37
N PRO A 12 54.28 67.99 23.91
CA PRO A 12 52.87 68.04 24.26
C PRO A 12 52.68 67.88 25.78
N PRO A 13 51.67 68.52 26.39
CA PRO A 13 51.45 68.46 27.83
C PRO A 13 51.17 67.01 28.27
N ALA A 14 51.71 66.63 29.43
CA ALA A 14 51.71 65.25 29.95
C ALA A 14 50.31 64.58 30.02
N THR A 15 49.23 65.36 30.02
CA THR A 15 47.83 64.90 29.97
C THR A 15 47.43 64.29 28.62
N ASP A 16 47.94 64.81 27.50
CA ASP A 16 47.61 64.30 26.16
C ASP A 16 48.32 62.96 25.89
N ALA A 17 49.55 62.81 26.42
CA ALA A 17 50.30 61.56 26.34
C ALA A 17 49.62 60.42 27.10
N ALA A 18 49.10 60.68 28.31
CA ALA A 18 48.39 59.69 29.13
C ALA A 18 47.03 59.27 28.52
N LEU A 19 46.31 60.22 27.89
CA LEU A 19 45.09 59.92 27.15
C LEU A 19 45.36 59.09 25.90
N LEU A 20 46.43 59.39 25.16
CA LEU A 20 46.87 58.60 24.00
C LEU A 20 47.29 57.18 24.40
N GLU A 21 47.94 57.01 25.55
CA GLU A 21 48.31 55.69 26.08
C GLU A 21 47.08 54.86 26.47
N LYS A 22 46.10 55.45 27.17
CA LYS A 22 44.81 54.81 27.45
C LYS A 22 44.04 54.47 26.18
N ALA A 23 44.01 55.37 25.19
CA ALA A 23 43.36 55.10 23.90
C ALA A 23 44.04 53.93 23.17
N ARG A 24 45.37 53.84 23.20
CA ARG A 24 46.13 52.69 22.65
C ARG A 24 45.83 51.40 23.41
N ALA A 25 45.73 51.44 24.73
CA ALA A 25 45.40 50.28 25.56
C ALA A 25 43.97 49.78 25.30
N VAL A 26 42.99 50.68 25.17
CA VAL A 26 41.62 50.35 24.79
C VAL A 26 41.57 49.78 23.37
N ALA A 27 42.25 50.40 22.41
CA ALA A 27 42.33 49.88 21.04
C ALA A 27 42.98 48.49 20.98
N ALA A 28 44.02 48.23 21.78
CA ALA A 28 44.62 46.91 21.90
C ALA A 28 43.66 45.88 22.53
N LYS A 29 42.91 46.29 23.56
CA LYS A 29 41.87 45.45 24.18
C LYS A 29 40.74 45.13 23.21
N VAL A 30 40.26 46.11 22.44
CA VAL A 30 39.23 45.92 21.40
C VAL A 30 39.75 44.98 20.31
N ARG A 31 40.97 45.18 19.80
CA ARG A 31 41.58 44.25 18.83
C ARG A 31 41.67 42.83 19.36
N ARG A 32 42.07 42.65 20.63
CA ARG A 32 42.13 41.34 21.28
C ARG A 32 40.76 40.69 21.40
N LEU A 33 39.74 41.45 21.83
CA LEU A 33 38.37 40.96 21.94
C LEU A 33 37.75 40.62 20.58
N SER A 34 37.99 41.43 19.55
CA SER A 34 37.56 41.13 18.18
C SER A 34 38.23 39.86 17.66
N ALA A 35 39.55 39.69 17.85
CA ALA A 35 40.25 38.47 17.47
C ALA A 35 39.74 37.23 18.24
N GLN A 36 39.40 37.37 19.53
CA GLN A 36 38.79 36.31 20.33
C GLN A 36 37.38 35.96 19.83
N ARG A 37 36.54 36.96 19.53
CA ARG A 37 35.22 36.78 18.95
C ARG A 37 35.31 36.06 17.60
N ASP A 38 36.21 36.51 16.72
CA ASP A 38 36.37 35.94 15.39
C ASP A 38 36.88 34.49 15.48
N GLY A 39 37.80 34.20 16.42
CA GLY A 39 38.23 32.84 16.73
C GLY A 39 37.10 31.96 17.30
N ALA A 40 36.24 32.50 18.15
CA ALA A 40 35.08 31.78 18.68
C ALA A 40 34.03 31.49 17.59
N LEU A 41 33.75 32.47 16.71
CA LEU A 41 32.86 32.28 15.56
C LEU A 41 33.39 31.21 14.61
N GLN A 42 34.69 31.21 14.32
CA GLN A 42 35.32 30.15 13.52
C GLN A 42 35.24 28.78 14.20
N ALA A 43 35.39 28.72 15.52
CA ALA A 43 35.24 27.46 16.27
C ALA A 43 33.81 26.94 16.22
N ILE A 44 32.80 27.81 16.37
CA ILE A 44 31.38 27.48 16.24
C ILE A 44 31.08 26.98 14.82
N GLN A 45 31.53 27.69 13.78
CA GLN A 45 31.35 27.28 12.39
C GLN A 45 31.99 25.91 12.11
N LYS A 46 33.20 25.66 12.62
CA LYS A 46 33.87 24.35 12.52
C LYS A 46 33.11 23.25 13.25
N ALA A 47 32.56 23.53 14.43
CA ALA A 47 31.75 22.58 15.19
C ALA A 47 30.46 22.24 14.43
N GLN A 48 29.75 23.25 13.93
CA GLN A 48 28.54 23.07 13.11
C GLN A 48 28.82 22.29 11.83
N ALA A 49 29.95 22.55 11.15
CA ALA A 49 30.35 21.79 9.97
C ALA A 49 30.63 20.31 10.28
N ARG A 50 31.28 20.01 11.41
CA ARG A 50 31.51 18.62 11.86
C ARG A 50 30.22 17.92 12.23
N GLU A 51 29.34 18.60 12.95
CA GLU A 51 28.02 18.06 13.28
C GLU A 51 27.19 17.78 12.01
N ALA A 52 27.18 18.71 11.06
CA ALA A 52 26.50 18.52 9.77
C ALA A 52 27.06 17.32 8.99
N LEU A 53 28.40 17.16 8.97
CA LEU A 53 29.06 16.01 8.31
C LEU A 53 28.67 14.69 8.98
N THR A 54 28.82 14.59 10.30
CA THR A 54 28.46 13.36 11.04
C THR A 54 26.99 13.00 10.87
N ARG A 55 26.09 13.99 10.86
CA ARG A 55 24.66 13.77 10.59
C ARG A 55 24.39 13.26 9.17
N ALA A 56 25.13 13.76 8.18
CA ALA A 56 25.03 13.29 6.80
C ALA A 56 25.52 11.84 6.66
N GLU A 57 26.67 11.51 7.24
CA GLU A 57 27.23 10.15 7.25
C GLU A 57 26.28 9.15 7.92
N LEU A 58 25.69 9.53 9.06
CA LEU A 58 24.69 8.70 9.75
C LEU A 58 23.41 8.52 8.93
N ALA A 59 22.94 9.58 8.25
CA ALA A 59 21.77 9.50 7.38
C ALA A 59 22.01 8.58 6.18
N GLU A 60 23.19 8.65 5.57
CA GLU A 60 23.58 7.76 4.48
C GLU A 60 23.64 6.29 4.95
N ALA A 61 24.29 6.03 6.09
CA ALA A 61 24.36 4.68 6.66
C ALA A 61 22.96 4.12 6.98
N LEU A 62 22.05 4.96 7.47
CA LEU A 62 20.66 4.58 7.71
C LEU A 62 19.93 4.24 6.40
N CYS A 63 20.07 5.05 5.35
CA CYS A 63 19.52 4.74 4.03
C CYS A 63 20.03 3.39 3.49
N GLN A 64 21.33 3.12 3.61
CA GLN A 64 21.92 1.85 3.19
C GLN A 64 21.35 0.67 4.00
N SER A 65 21.18 0.84 5.31
CA SER A 65 20.56 -0.17 6.17
C SER A 65 19.11 -0.47 5.78
N LEU A 66 18.32 0.57 5.47
CA LEU A 66 16.93 0.41 5.04
C LEU A 66 16.81 -0.25 3.67
N ALA A 67 17.69 0.09 2.73
CA ALA A 67 17.78 -0.58 1.44
C ALA A 67 18.16 -2.06 1.59
N ALA A 68 19.10 -2.38 2.49
CA ALA A 68 19.46 -3.77 2.80
C ALA A 68 18.29 -4.53 3.44
N ARG A 69 17.54 -3.89 4.35
CA ARG A 69 16.32 -4.45 4.94
C ARG A 69 15.27 -4.73 3.87
N SER A 70 14.99 -3.79 2.97
CA SER A 70 13.97 -3.99 1.94
C SER A 70 14.34 -5.12 0.97
N ALA A 71 15.62 -5.27 0.65
CA ALA A 71 16.15 -6.40 -0.13
C ALA A 71 15.98 -7.74 0.63
N LEU A 72 16.17 -7.77 1.95
CA LEU A 72 15.90 -8.96 2.76
C LEU A 72 14.41 -9.31 2.76
N GLU A 73 13.53 -8.31 2.90
CA GLU A 73 12.07 -8.51 2.84
C GLU A 73 11.63 -9.05 1.47
N ALA A 74 12.24 -8.59 0.37
CA ALA A 74 11.98 -9.14 -0.95
C ALA A 74 12.33 -10.64 -1.03
N ARG A 75 13.50 -11.04 -0.52
CA ARG A 75 13.89 -12.47 -0.45
C ARG A 75 12.96 -13.29 0.44
N LEU A 76 12.44 -12.71 1.53
CA LEU A 76 11.46 -13.39 2.39
C LEU A 76 10.14 -13.62 1.65
N ARG A 77 9.68 -12.67 0.83
CA ARG A 77 8.47 -12.83 0.00
C ARG A 77 8.64 -13.96 -1.01
N GLU A 78 9.76 -13.99 -1.73
CA GLU A 78 10.07 -15.06 -2.68
C GLU A 78 10.08 -16.43 -1.99
N ARG A 79 10.79 -16.56 -0.87
CA ARG A 79 10.84 -17.80 -0.08
C ARG A 79 9.48 -18.20 0.48
N ALA A 80 8.67 -17.24 0.91
CA ALA A 80 7.32 -17.51 1.41
C ALA A 80 6.41 -18.06 0.31
N LEU A 81 6.51 -17.51 -0.91
CA LEU A 81 5.79 -18.02 -2.09
C LEU A 81 6.25 -19.44 -2.48
N GLU A 82 7.55 -19.69 -2.49
CA GLU A 82 8.11 -21.02 -2.76
C GLU A 82 7.65 -22.05 -1.72
N ALA A 83 7.73 -21.73 -0.43
CA ALA A 83 7.27 -22.59 0.65
C ALA A 83 5.76 -22.85 0.59
N TYR A 84 4.97 -21.81 0.26
CA TYR A 84 3.53 -21.93 0.07
C TYR A 84 3.18 -22.86 -1.10
N GLY A 85 3.83 -22.70 -2.25
CA GLY A 85 3.65 -23.56 -3.42
C GLY A 85 4.05 -25.02 -3.16
N ALA A 86 5.04 -25.26 -2.30
CA ALA A 86 5.45 -26.61 -1.90
C ALA A 86 4.48 -27.27 -0.90
N GLY A 87 3.80 -26.47 -0.07
CA GLY A 87 2.93 -26.95 1.01
C GLY A 87 1.54 -27.40 0.55
N LEU A 88 1.01 -26.82 -0.53
CA LEU A 88 -0.32 -27.14 -1.05
C LEU A 88 -0.23 -28.08 -2.26
N ARG A 89 -0.86 -29.25 -2.16
CA ARG A 89 -0.96 -30.18 -3.28
C ARG A 89 -2.17 -29.80 -4.14
N PRO A 90 -1.99 -29.47 -5.44
CA PRO A 90 -3.12 -29.22 -6.32
C PRO A 90 -3.98 -30.48 -6.44
N GLN A 91 -5.29 -30.29 -6.42
CA GLN A 91 -6.23 -31.38 -6.66
C GLN A 91 -6.28 -31.71 -8.15
N PRO A 92 -6.52 -32.99 -8.52
CA PRO A 92 -6.62 -33.38 -9.91
C PRO A 92 -7.76 -32.65 -10.61
N LEU A 93 -7.42 -31.94 -11.69
CA LEU A 93 -8.37 -31.20 -12.50
C LEU A 93 -9.19 -32.17 -13.35
N ARG A 94 -10.49 -32.30 -13.04
CA ARG A 94 -11.43 -33.09 -13.85
C ARG A 94 -12.01 -32.26 -14.98
N ARG A 95 -11.91 -32.77 -16.21
CA ARG A 95 -12.48 -32.13 -17.40
C ARG A 95 -14.02 -32.09 -17.32
N HIS A 96 -14.57 -30.88 -17.26
CA HIS A 96 -16.00 -30.59 -17.33
C HIS A 96 -16.44 -30.47 -18.79
N ASN A 97 -16.80 -31.61 -19.37
CA ASN A 97 -17.33 -31.67 -20.73
C ASN A 97 -18.80 -31.20 -20.78
N ARG A 98 -19.30 -30.96 -22.02
CA ARG A 98 -20.72 -30.68 -22.30
C ARG A 98 -21.71 -31.62 -21.56
N PRO A 99 -21.52 -32.96 -21.52
CA PRO A 99 -22.40 -33.85 -20.76
C PRO A 99 -22.40 -33.59 -19.25
N SER A 100 -21.25 -33.26 -18.63
CA SER A 100 -21.20 -32.93 -17.21
C SER A 100 -22.06 -31.71 -16.91
N ARG A 101 -21.93 -30.65 -17.72
CA ARG A 101 -22.72 -29.43 -17.58
C ARG A 101 -24.21 -29.63 -17.87
N ALA A 102 -24.56 -30.60 -18.72
CA ALA A 102 -25.94 -30.98 -18.96
C ALA A 102 -26.51 -31.72 -17.74
N LEU A 103 -25.73 -32.62 -17.15
CA LEU A 103 -26.08 -33.30 -15.90
C LEU A 103 -26.27 -32.29 -14.76
N ASP A 104 -25.36 -31.33 -14.57
CA ASP A 104 -25.48 -30.35 -13.48
C ASP A 104 -26.74 -29.47 -13.64
N ARG A 105 -27.11 -29.11 -14.89
CA ARG A 105 -28.37 -28.43 -15.20
C ARG A 105 -29.62 -29.29 -14.99
N LEU A 106 -29.50 -30.61 -15.16
CA LEU A 106 -30.60 -31.54 -14.89
C LEU A 106 -30.76 -31.73 -13.38
N LEU A 107 -29.66 -31.92 -12.66
CA LEU A 107 -29.63 -32.05 -11.21
C LEU A 107 -30.22 -30.82 -10.53
N SER A 108 -29.92 -29.60 -10.99
CA SER A 108 -30.47 -28.38 -10.39
C SER A 108 -32.00 -28.28 -10.48
N ARG A 109 -32.64 -28.99 -11.43
CA ARG A 109 -34.10 -29.08 -11.59
C ARG A 109 -34.75 -30.15 -10.71
N LEU A 110 -33.96 -31.05 -10.12
CA LEU A 110 -34.44 -32.12 -9.22
C LEU A 110 -34.61 -31.63 -7.76
N GLY A 111 -34.80 -30.32 -7.57
CA GLY A 111 -35.00 -29.70 -6.26
C GLY A 111 -33.74 -29.66 -5.38
N PRO A 112 -33.90 -29.52 -4.05
CA PRO A 112 -32.80 -29.27 -3.12
C PRO A 112 -31.71 -30.35 -3.10
N ALA A 113 -32.08 -31.63 -3.23
CA ALA A 113 -31.12 -32.73 -3.23
C ALA A 113 -30.22 -32.69 -4.47
N GLY A 114 -30.79 -32.42 -5.65
CA GLY A 114 -30.02 -32.29 -6.88
C GLY A 114 -29.12 -31.05 -6.89
N GLN A 115 -29.60 -29.92 -6.37
CA GLN A 115 -28.80 -28.72 -6.18
C GLN A 115 -27.63 -28.93 -5.20
N ALA A 116 -27.85 -29.67 -4.10
CA ALA A 116 -26.78 -30.06 -3.19
C ALA A 116 -25.72 -30.94 -3.89
N GLN A 117 -26.14 -31.82 -4.79
CA GLN A 117 -25.23 -32.64 -5.59
C GLN A 117 -24.38 -31.80 -6.55
N VAL A 118 -24.92 -30.73 -7.14
CA VAL A 118 -24.15 -29.80 -7.98
C VAL A 118 -23.02 -29.16 -7.17
N ILE A 119 -23.33 -28.66 -5.97
CA ILE A 119 -22.32 -28.07 -5.07
C ILE A 119 -21.26 -29.11 -4.69
N ALA A 120 -21.67 -30.31 -4.26
CA ALA A 120 -20.75 -31.36 -3.88
C ALA A 120 -19.81 -31.77 -5.04
N ARG A 121 -20.31 -31.84 -6.27
CA ARG A 121 -19.52 -32.18 -7.47
C ARG A 121 -18.52 -31.09 -7.86
N SER A 122 -18.85 -29.82 -7.62
CA SER A 122 -17.97 -28.69 -7.90
C SER A 122 -16.72 -28.69 -7.00
N GLY A 123 -16.80 -29.28 -5.80
CA GLY A 123 -15.68 -29.34 -4.86
C GLY A 123 -15.27 -27.98 -4.29
N VAL A 124 -16.08 -26.94 -4.47
CA VAL A 124 -15.84 -25.60 -3.89
C VAL A 124 -16.21 -25.52 -2.41
N TRP A 125 -17.01 -26.48 -1.93
CA TRP A 125 -17.47 -26.58 -0.56
C TRP A 125 -16.45 -27.33 0.30
N ARG A 126 -16.01 -26.72 1.39
CA ARG A 126 -14.81 -27.17 2.11
C ARG A 126 -15.10 -27.94 3.39
N GLU A 127 -16.15 -27.58 4.13
CA GLU A 127 -16.39 -28.06 5.50
C GLU A 127 -17.86 -28.40 5.77
N GLY A 128 -18.16 -29.31 6.70
CA GLY A 128 -19.55 -29.59 7.14
C GLY A 128 -20.31 -30.66 6.35
N GLY A 129 -19.69 -31.28 5.33
CA GLY A 129 -20.24 -32.45 4.65
C GLY A 129 -21.57 -32.22 3.89
N PRO A 130 -22.21 -33.30 3.42
CA PRO A 130 -23.40 -33.20 2.57
C PRO A 130 -24.64 -32.64 3.29
N GLU A 131 -24.75 -32.81 4.61
CA GLU A 131 -25.87 -32.29 5.40
C GLU A 131 -25.85 -30.75 5.50
N ALA A 132 -24.67 -30.16 5.65
CA ALA A 132 -24.51 -28.71 5.65
C ALA A 132 -24.89 -28.13 4.28
N ILE A 133 -24.46 -28.77 3.18
CA ILE A 133 -24.83 -28.39 1.82
C ILE A 133 -26.35 -28.47 1.64
N ALA A 134 -26.98 -29.56 2.07
CA ALA A 134 -28.42 -29.72 1.95
C ALA A 134 -29.19 -28.67 2.77
N THR A 135 -28.69 -28.31 3.95
CA THR A 135 -29.27 -27.25 4.79
C THR A 135 -29.15 -25.89 4.13
N TYR A 136 -27.99 -25.56 3.59
CA TYR A 136 -27.76 -24.35 2.81
C TYR A 136 -28.73 -24.23 1.64
N VAL A 137 -28.85 -25.27 0.82
CA VAL A 137 -29.73 -25.27 -0.34
C VAL A 137 -31.20 -25.12 0.06
N ARG A 138 -31.63 -25.74 1.18
CA ARG A 138 -32.99 -25.56 1.70
C ARG A 138 -33.28 -24.13 2.16
N ARG A 139 -32.28 -23.41 2.66
CA ARG A 139 -32.41 -21.98 3.04
C ARG A 139 -32.46 -21.06 1.82
N GLY A 140 -31.99 -21.50 0.66
CA GLY A 140 -32.14 -20.76 -0.60
C GLY A 140 -31.40 -19.42 -0.59
N ALA A 141 -32.10 -18.36 -1.01
CA ALA A 141 -31.61 -16.99 -1.04
C ALA A 141 -31.72 -16.24 0.31
N ASP A 142 -31.64 -16.95 1.44
CA ASP A 142 -31.57 -16.34 2.77
C ASP A 142 -30.21 -15.64 2.97
N PRO A 143 -30.13 -14.32 3.17
CA PRO A 143 -28.86 -13.61 3.34
C PRO A 143 -28.00 -14.15 4.49
N THR A 144 -28.63 -14.69 5.54
CA THR A 144 -27.93 -15.18 6.73
C THR A 144 -27.30 -16.57 6.55
N ALA A 145 -27.66 -17.27 5.47
CA ALA A 145 -27.17 -18.61 5.18
C ALA A 145 -25.84 -18.58 4.43
N GLN A 146 -24.75 -18.26 5.13
CA GLN A 146 -23.40 -18.21 4.55
C GLN A 146 -22.86 -19.62 4.22
N PRO A 147 -22.44 -19.91 2.98
CA PRO A 147 -21.87 -21.20 2.62
C PRO A 147 -20.42 -21.36 3.12
N ALA A 148 -19.99 -22.60 3.34
CA ALA A 148 -18.59 -22.94 3.62
C ALA A 148 -17.74 -22.97 2.33
N ALA A 149 -17.82 -21.88 1.56
CA ALA A 149 -17.16 -21.66 0.28
C ALA A 149 -16.76 -20.18 0.15
N LEU A 150 -15.90 -19.87 -0.83
CA LEU A 150 -15.49 -18.50 -1.16
C LEU A 150 -16.60 -17.75 -1.94
N LEU A 151 -17.76 -17.58 -1.30
CA LEU A 151 -18.89 -16.81 -1.81
C LEU A 151 -19.53 -16.08 -0.64
N ASP A 152 -19.65 -14.76 -0.70
CA ASP A 152 -20.39 -13.98 0.31
C ASP A 152 -21.86 -13.92 -0.10
N GLN A 153 -22.71 -14.67 0.61
CA GLN A 153 -24.14 -14.79 0.29
C GLN A 153 -24.85 -13.44 0.41
N THR A 154 -24.61 -12.72 1.50
CA THR A 154 -25.28 -11.44 1.78
C THR A 154 -24.92 -10.42 0.70
N TRP A 155 -23.63 -10.28 0.41
CA TRP A 155 -23.14 -9.36 -0.60
C TRP A 155 -23.58 -9.76 -2.01
N TYR A 156 -23.55 -11.06 -2.35
CA TYR A 156 -23.93 -11.54 -3.68
C TYR A 156 -25.40 -11.24 -3.99
N LEU A 157 -26.30 -11.46 -3.02
CA LEU A 157 -27.73 -11.16 -3.16
C LEU A 157 -27.99 -9.65 -3.26
N ALA A 158 -27.26 -8.83 -2.50
CA ALA A 158 -27.35 -7.37 -2.59
C ALA A 158 -26.83 -6.83 -3.94
N THR A 159 -25.77 -7.44 -4.47
CA THR A 159 -25.15 -7.04 -5.74
C THR A 159 -25.93 -7.52 -6.95
N TYR A 160 -26.62 -8.66 -6.84
CA TYR A 160 -27.37 -9.31 -7.91
C TYR A 160 -28.85 -9.51 -7.52
N PRO A 161 -29.69 -8.46 -7.56
CA PRO A 161 -31.09 -8.53 -7.13
C PRO A 161 -31.96 -9.50 -7.95
N ASP A 162 -31.56 -9.80 -9.19
CA ASP A 162 -32.20 -10.80 -10.04
C ASP A 162 -32.08 -12.21 -9.46
N VAL A 163 -30.95 -12.54 -8.83
CA VAL A 163 -30.73 -13.82 -8.14
C VAL A 163 -31.55 -13.90 -6.86
N ALA A 164 -31.63 -12.78 -6.12
CA ALA A 164 -32.48 -12.68 -4.93
C ALA A 164 -33.95 -12.89 -5.28
N THR A 165 -34.42 -12.28 -6.37
CA THR A 165 -35.80 -12.43 -6.86
C THR A 165 -36.09 -13.86 -7.34
N ALA A 166 -35.12 -14.52 -7.97
CA ALA A 166 -35.25 -15.91 -8.40
C ALA A 166 -35.32 -16.91 -7.23
N GLY A 167 -34.92 -16.50 -6.01
CA GLY A 167 -34.93 -17.36 -4.81
C GLY A 167 -33.95 -18.53 -4.86
N LEU A 168 -33.04 -18.55 -5.85
CA LEU A 168 -32.06 -19.61 -6.02
C LEU A 168 -30.94 -19.46 -4.98
N PRO A 169 -30.40 -20.57 -4.43
CA PRO A 169 -29.18 -20.49 -3.63
C PRO A 169 -28.04 -19.85 -4.45
N PRO A 170 -27.41 -18.75 -3.97
CA PRO A 170 -26.37 -18.02 -4.68
C PRO A 170 -25.22 -18.89 -5.24
N LEU A 171 -24.74 -19.85 -4.45
CA LEU A 171 -23.66 -20.74 -4.89
C LEU A 171 -24.08 -21.65 -6.05
N VAL A 172 -25.33 -22.11 -6.06
CA VAL A 172 -25.88 -22.89 -7.18
C VAL A 172 -25.99 -22.03 -8.42
N HIS A 173 -26.51 -20.80 -8.27
CA HIS A 173 -26.61 -19.84 -9.36
C HIS A 173 -25.23 -19.55 -9.98
N TYR A 174 -24.23 -19.26 -9.14
CA TYR A 174 -22.87 -18.95 -9.59
C TYR A 174 -22.25 -20.10 -10.40
N LEU A 175 -22.35 -21.34 -9.90
CA LEU A 175 -21.79 -22.53 -10.57
C LEU A 175 -22.46 -22.82 -11.93
N LEU A 176 -23.76 -22.56 -12.05
CA LEU A 176 -24.52 -22.89 -13.26
C LEU A 176 -24.49 -21.78 -14.31
N ALA A 177 -24.54 -20.53 -13.89
CA ALA A 177 -24.71 -19.36 -14.75
C ALA A 177 -23.75 -18.21 -14.40
N GLY A 178 -23.69 -17.81 -13.13
CA GLY A 178 -22.98 -16.59 -12.71
C GLY A 178 -21.50 -16.54 -13.12
N ALA A 179 -20.79 -17.67 -13.11
CA ALA A 179 -19.41 -17.73 -13.57
C ALA A 179 -19.23 -17.42 -15.07
N ARG A 180 -20.22 -17.78 -15.93
CA ARG A 180 -20.18 -17.45 -17.36
C ARG A 180 -20.53 -15.98 -17.63
N GLU A 181 -21.28 -15.39 -16.72
CA GLU A 181 -21.68 -13.99 -16.73
C GLU A 181 -20.62 -13.09 -16.06
N LEU A 182 -19.47 -13.65 -15.65
CA LEU A 182 -18.40 -12.96 -14.94
C LEU A 182 -18.86 -12.28 -13.63
N ARG A 183 -19.92 -12.78 -13.00
CA ARG A 183 -20.39 -12.26 -11.71
C ARG A 183 -19.41 -12.65 -10.61
N ALA A 184 -18.93 -11.70 -9.81
CA ALA A 184 -18.02 -12.02 -8.71
C ALA A 184 -18.77 -12.80 -7.60
N PRO A 185 -18.22 -13.90 -7.06
CA PRO A 185 -18.81 -14.61 -5.92
C PRO A 185 -18.51 -13.91 -4.58
N HIS A 186 -17.43 -13.12 -4.53
CA HIS A 186 -16.98 -12.39 -3.35
C HIS A 186 -16.27 -11.10 -3.80
N PRO A 187 -16.33 -9.98 -3.04
CA PRO A 187 -15.57 -8.76 -3.37
C PRO A 187 -14.05 -8.94 -3.52
N LEU A 188 -13.50 -10.04 -3.02
CA LEU A 188 -12.06 -10.34 -3.00
C LEU A 188 -11.68 -11.39 -4.04
N PHE A 189 -12.61 -11.72 -4.94
CA PHE A 189 -12.38 -12.64 -6.04
C PHE A 189 -12.95 -12.03 -7.31
N ASP A 190 -12.07 -11.69 -8.26
CA ASP A 190 -12.43 -11.15 -9.57
C ASP A 190 -12.37 -12.27 -10.62
N PRO A 191 -13.53 -12.78 -11.10
CA PRO A 191 -13.54 -13.84 -12.10
C PRO A 191 -12.96 -13.41 -13.45
N GLY A 192 -13.09 -12.13 -13.84
CA GLY A 192 -12.60 -11.61 -15.11
C GLY A 192 -11.08 -11.55 -15.13
N PHE A 193 -10.49 -10.98 -14.08
CA PHE A 193 -9.05 -10.99 -13.86
C PHE A 193 -8.50 -12.42 -13.81
N TYR A 194 -9.11 -13.28 -13.00
CA TYR A 194 -8.66 -14.66 -12.84
C TYR A 194 -8.76 -15.44 -14.16
N GLN A 195 -9.84 -15.23 -14.92
CA GLN A 195 -10.02 -15.86 -16.22
C GLN A 195 -8.98 -15.40 -17.24
N ALA A 196 -8.61 -14.11 -17.25
CA ALA A 196 -7.59 -13.60 -18.16
C ALA A 196 -6.23 -14.28 -17.91
N GLN A 197 -5.85 -14.50 -16.65
CA GLN A 197 -4.60 -15.16 -16.30
C GLN A 197 -4.60 -16.67 -16.57
N HIS A 198 -5.75 -17.33 -16.43
CA HIS A 198 -5.87 -18.80 -16.54
C HIS A 198 -6.68 -19.27 -17.74
N ALA A 199 -6.79 -18.46 -18.79
CA ALA A 199 -7.65 -18.71 -19.96
C ALA A 199 -7.41 -20.10 -20.57
N HIS A 200 -6.15 -20.50 -20.75
CA HIS A 200 -5.79 -21.80 -21.32
C HIS A 200 -6.23 -22.97 -20.42
N ALA A 201 -5.99 -22.89 -19.11
CA ALA A 201 -6.34 -23.95 -18.17
C ALA A 201 -7.87 -24.08 -18.01
N LEU A 202 -8.59 -22.96 -17.97
CA LEU A 202 -10.05 -22.93 -17.92
C LEU A 202 -10.67 -23.48 -19.21
N ALA A 203 -10.10 -23.17 -20.38
CA ALA A 203 -10.56 -23.73 -21.65
C ALA A 203 -10.32 -25.25 -21.73
N ALA A 204 -9.16 -25.72 -21.28
CA ALA A 204 -8.80 -27.13 -21.30
C ALA A 204 -9.66 -27.97 -20.34
N THR A 205 -9.90 -27.47 -19.13
CA THR A 205 -10.63 -28.19 -18.08
C THR A 205 -12.13 -27.93 -18.10
N GLY A 206 -12.58 -26.80 -18.63
CA GLY A 206 -13.99 -26.40 -18.63
C GLY A 206 -14.54 -26.04 -17.25
N LEU A 207 -13.68 -25.89 -16.24
CA LEU A 207 -14.03 -25.44 -14.89
C LEU A 207 -14.39 -23.95 -14.88
N THR A 208 -15.18 -23.55 -13.90
CA THR A 208 -15.39 -22.13 -13.58
C THR A 208 -14.14 -21.53 -12.92
N PRO A 209 -13.96 -20.19 -12.94
CA PRO A 209 -12.85 -19.53 -12.26
C PRO A 209 -12.70 -19.93 -10.79
N LEU A 210 -13.81 -19.98 -10.03
CA LEU A 210 -13.79 -20.34 -8.62
C LEU A 210 -13.41 -21.81 -8.38
N GLU A 211 -13.97 -22.73 -9.19
CA GLU A 211 -13.61 -24.15 -9.11
C GLU A 211 -12.14 -24.37 -9.40
N HIS A 212 -11.59 -23.69 -10.41
CA HIS A 212 -10.18 -23.77 -10.74
C HIS A 212 -9.31 -23.19 -9.62
N TYR A 213 -9.70 -22.04 -9.06
CA TYR A 213 -8.98 -21.41 -7.95
C TYR A 213 -8.91 -22.35 -6.74
N VAL A 214 -10.06 -22.87 -6.27
CA VAL A 214 -10.11 -23.75 -5.09
C VAL A 214 -9.34 -25.06 -5.30
N ARG A 215 -9.36 -25.62 -6.52
CA ARG A 215 -8.73 -26.92 -6.80
C ARG A 215 -7.23 -26.85 -7.08
N ALA A 216 -6.77 -25.81 -7.77
CA ALA A 216 -5.39 -25.73 -8.22
C ALA A 216 -4.80 -24.32 -8.13
N GLY A 217 -5.56 -23.29 -8.47
CA GLY A 217 -5.05 -21.92 -8.54
C GLY A 217 -4.48 -21.41 -7.22
N ALA A 218 -5.21 -21.62 -6.13
CA ALA A 218 -4.78 -21.23 -4.81
C ALA A 218 -3.46 -21.89 -4.43
N ALA A 219 -3.32 -23.20 -4.67
CA ALA A 219 -2.08 -23.95 -4.43
C ALA A 219 -0.92 -23.52 -5.34
N ALA A 220 -1.24 -23.13 -6.58
CA ALA A 220 -0.28 -22.64 -7.57
C ALA A 220 0.10 -21.16 -7.36
N GLY A 221 -0.30 -20.54 -6.25
CA GLY A 221 0.02 -19.14 -5.94
C GLY A 221 -0.69 -18.11 -6.82
N SER A 222 -1.80 -18.48 -7.45
CA SER A 222 -2.57 -17.56 -8.29
C SER A 222 -3.29 -16.52 -7.42
N ALA A 223 -3.24 -15.25 -7.81
CA ALA A 223 -3.93 -14.17 -7.12
C ALA A 223 -5.45 -14.23 -7.41
N PRO A 224 -6.33 -14.14 -6.40
CA PRO A 224 -7.78 -14.14 -6.63
C PRO A 224 -8.32 -12.80 -7.13
N HIS A 225 -7.59 -11.70 -6.90
CA HIS A 225 -7.97 -10.34 -7.22
C HIS A 225 -6.69 -9.52 -7.49
N PRO A 226 -6.71 -8.50 -8.39
CA PRO A 226 -5.54 -7.65 -8.65
C PRO A 226 -4.92 -7.04 -7.39
N LEU A 227 -5.78 -6.62 -6.46
CA LEU A 227 -5.41 -6.03 -5.17
C LEU A 227 -5.17 -7.07 -4.05
N PHE A 228 -4.88 -8.32 -4.38
CA PHE A 228 -4.46 -9.32 -3.39
C PHE A 228 -3.07 -9.86 -3.76
N ASP A 229 -2.04 -9.25 -3.19
CA ASP A 229 -0.65 -9.67 -3.37
C ASP A 229 -0.32 -10.80 -2.39
N LEU A 230 -0.27 -12.02 -2.92
CA LEU A 230 0.00 -13.21 -2.14
C LEU A 230 1.38 -13.18 -1.45
N GLY A 231 2.42 -12.68 -2.14
CA GLY A 231 3.77 -12.64 -1.59
C GLY A 231 3.88 -11.65 -0.45
N HIS A 232 3.28 -10.47 -0.60
CA HIS A 232 3.16 -9.46 0.46
C HIS A 232 2.39 -10.00 1.67
N TYR A 233 1.29 -10.70 1.42
CA TYR A 233 0.46 -11.26 2.48
C TYR A 233 1.20 -12.33 3.28
N LEU A 234 1.82 -13.29 2.60
CA LEU A 234 2.53 -14.40 3.25
C LEU A 234 3.79 -13.95 4.00
N ALA A 235 4.51 -12.95 3.48
CA ALA A 235 5.72 -12.44 4.11
C ALA A 235 5.49 -11.76 5.47
N GLN A 236 4.24 -11.41 5.80
CA GLN A 236 3.88 -10.90 7.13
C GLN A 236 3.79 -12.01 8.20
N GLY A 237 4.03 -13.27 7.83
CA GLY A 237 4.04 -14.40 8.76
C GLY A 237 2.65 -14.98 9.04
N ALA A 238 1.75 -14.93 8.05
CA ALA A 238 0.44 -15.56 8.16
C ALA A 238 0.57 -17.07 8.46
N ALA A 239 -0.07 -17.54 9.54
CA ALA A 239 -0.03 -18.93 9.97
C ALA A 239 -1.19 -19.73 9.36
N LEU A 240 -1.01 -20.19 8.13
CA LEU A 240 -2.02 -20.95 7.40
C LEU A 240 -2.18 -22.37 7.99
N ALA A 241 -3.43 -22.82 8.13
CA ALA A 241 -3.70 -24.21 8.49
C ALA A 241 -3.33 -25.16 7.33
N PRO A 242 -3.09 -26.47 7.60
CA PRO A 242 -2.81 -27.44 6.54
C PRO A 242 -3.93 -27.47 5.49
N GLY A 243 -3.59 -27.22 4.23
CA GLY A 243 -4.56 -27.20 3.13
C GLY A 243 -5.38 -25.90 3.01
N GLU A 244 -5.16 -24.91 3.88
CA GLU A 244 -5.81 -23.61 3.81
C GLU A 244 -5.11 -22.71 2.78
N ASP A 245 -5.90 -22.04 1.93
CA ASP A 245 -5.37 -21.00 1.04
C ASP A 245 -5.31 -19.62 1.70
N ALA A 246 -4.46 -18.75 1.14
CA ALA A 246 -4.22 -17.42 1.69
C ALA A 246 -5.48 -16.53 1.76
N LEU A 247 -6.37 -16.58 0.78
CA LEU A 247 -7.61 -15.79 0.79
C LEU A 247 -8.54 -16.25 1.93
N THR A 248 -8.61 -17.56 2.15
CA THR A 248 -9.41 -18.15 3.22
C THR A 248 -8.85 -17.82 4.58
N HIS A 249 -7.53 -17.91 4.75
CA HIS A 249 -6.88 -17.46 5.97
C HIS A 249 -7.12 -15.95 6.20
N TYR A 250 -7.08 -15.13 5.15
CA TYR A 250 -7.36 -13.70 5.25
C TYR A 250 -8.78 -13.42 5.77
N LEU A 251 -9.79 -14.07 5.18
CA LEU A 251 -11.18 -13.94 5.58
C LEU A 251 -11.44 -14.45 7.00
N ARG A 252 -10.78 -15.55 7.40
CA ARG A 252 -10.96 -16.17 8.72
C ARG A 252 -10.28 -15.38 9.84
N ALA A 253 -9.05 -14.92 9.61
CA ALA A 253 -8.19 -14.41 10.68
C ALA A 253 -7.33 -13.22 10.27
N GLY A 254 -6.78 -13.21 9.05
CA GLY A 254 -5.81 -12.20 8.62
C GLY A 254 -6.34 -10.77 8.67
N ALA A 255 -7.57 -10.56 8.21
CA ALA A 255 -8.19 -9.23 8.26
C ALA A 255 -8.40 -8.73 9.70
N ALA A 256 -8.73 -9.62 10.64
CA ALA A 256 -8.89 -9.28 12.06
C ALA A 256 -7.55 -9.04 12.77
N GLN A 257 -6.47 -9.70 12.30
CA GLN A 257 -5.10 -9.48 12.75
C GLN A 257 -4.49 -8.17 12.19
N GLY A 258 -5.18 -7.49 11.27
CA GLY A 258 -4.68 -6.28 10.63
C GLY A 258 -3.60 -6.55 9.57
N LEU A 259 -3.49 -7.79 9.08
CA LEU A 259 -2.58 -8.13 7.99
C LEU A 259 -3.03 -7.43 6.70
N SER A 260 -2.08 -6.86 5.96
CA SER A 260 -2.39 -6.21 4.70
C SER A 260 -2.42 -7.21 3.53
N PRO A 261 -3.47 -7.22 2.69
CA PRO A 261 -3.52 -8.03 1.48
C PRO A 261 -2.70 -7.42 0.32
N HIS A 262 -2.31 -6.14 0.39
CA HIS A 262 -1.62 -5.45 -0.71
C HIS A 262 -0.81 -4.26 -0.18
N PRO A 263 0.41 -3.98 -0.69
CA PRO A 263 1.22 -2.84 -0.26
C PRO A 263 0.49 -1.49 -0.30
N LEU A 264 -0.39 -1.30 -1.29
CA LEU A 264 -1.19 -0.09 -1.47
C LEU A 264 -2.49 -0.05 -0.65
N PHE A 265 -2.66 -0.96 0.31
CA PHE A 265 -3.78 -0.98 1.24
C PHE A 265 -3.25 -1.10 2.67
N GLU A 266 -3.49 -0.10 3.51
CA GLU A 266 -3.11 -0.13 4.92
C GLU A 266 -4.36 -0.30 5.80
N PRO A 267 -4.60 -1.48 6.40
CA PRO A 267 -5.81 -1.71 7.21
C PRO A 267 -5.95 -0.74 8.39
N ALA A 268 -4.83 -0.39 9.05
CA ALA A 268 -4.85 0.52 10.19
C ALA A 268 -5.16 1.97 9.78
N TRP A 269 -4.54 2.45 8.70
CA TRP A 269 -4.81 3.76 8.12
C TRP A 269 -6.26 3.88 7.66
N TYR A 270 -6.69 2.95 6.80
CA TYR A 270 -8.02 2.96 6.25
C TYR A 270 -9.10 2.79 7.33
N GLY A 271 -8.84 1.97 8.35
CA GLY A 271 -9.71 1.84 9.51
C GLY A 271 -9.89 3.15 10.26
N ALA A 272 -8.84 3.97 10.40
CA ALA A 272 -8.93 5.29 11.02
C ALA A 272 -9.73 6.28 10.16
N GLU A 273 -9.47 6.32 8.85
CA GLU A 273 -10.20 7.15 7.88
C GLU A 273 -11.70 6.81 7.85
N ALA A 274 -12.04 5.53 7.96
CA ALA A 274 -13.42 5.06 7.93
C ALA A 274 -14.14 5.10 9.29
N GLY A 275 -13.58 5.75 10.31
CA GLY A 275 -14.23 5.94 11.61
C GLY A 275 -14.09 4.79 12.62
N GLY A 276 -13.09 3.91 12.46
CA GLY A 276 -12.56 3.02 13.50
C GLY A 276 -13.27 1.67 13.70
N ALA A 277 -14.41 1.41 13.04
CA ALA A 277 -15.26 0.25 13.34
C ALA A 277 -15.21 -0.89 12.29
N LEU A 278 -14.18 -0.98 11.45
CA LEU A 278 -14.11 -1.96 10.35
C LEU A 278 -13.22 -3.18 10.62
N ARG A 279 -13.06 -3.60 11.88
CA ARG A 279 -12.20 -4.75 12.22
C ARG A 279 -12.60 -6.00 11.43
N GLY A 280 -11.67 -6.54 10.65
CA GLY A 280 -11.89 -7.73 9.81
C GLY A 280 -12.61 -7.46 8.48
N ALA A 281 -13.16 -6.27 8.25
CA ALA A 281 -13.92 -5.93 7.06
C ALA A 281 -13.34 -4.75 6.27
N ALA A 282 -12.24 -4.15 6.72
CA ALA A 282 -11.62 -2.97 6.12
C ALA A 282 -11.46 -3.07 4.59
N PHE A 283 -10.86 -4.15 4.10
CA PHE A 283 -10.61 -4.30 2.66
C PHE A 283 -11.89 -4.54 1.84
N VAL A 284 -12.83 -5.33 2.38
CA VAL A 284 -14.15 -5.53 1.76
C VAL A 284 -14.93 -4.21 1.72
N HIS A 285 -14.92 -3.44 2.82
CA HIS A 285 -15.55 -2.12 2.89
C HIS A 285 -14.94 -1.17 1.86
N TYR A 286 -13.62 -1.17 1.70
CA TYR A 286 -12.96 -0.38 0.65
C TYR A 286 -13.52 -0.68 -0.73
N LEU A 287 -13.47 -1.94 -1.16
CA LEU A 287 -13.87 -2.34 -2.52
C LEU A 287 -15.36 -2.15 -2.81
N THR A 288 -16.20 -2.16 -1.78
CA THR A 288 -17.66 -2.06 -1.93
C THR A 288 -18.23 -0.66 -1.72
N VAL A 289 -17.67 0.10 -0.77
CA VAL A 289 -18.24 1.38 -0.29
C VAL A 289 -17.20 2.49 -0.24
N GLY A 290 -16.04 2.24 0.36
CA GLY A 290 -15.12 3.31 0.76
C GLY A 290 -14.53 4.12 -0.38
N TRP A 291 -14.13 3.48 -1.48
CA TRP A 291 -13.59 4.22 -2.62
C TRP A 291 -14.63 5.16 -3.24
N ARG A 292 -15.93 4.79 -3.21
CA ARG A 292 -17.03 5.62 -3.69
C ARG A 292 -17.29 6.82 -2.79
N GLN A 293 -16.90 6.71 -1.52
CA GLN A 293 -16.90 7.81 -0.56
C GLN A 293 -15.63 8.66 -0.62
N GLY A 294 -14.68 8.32 -1.50
CA GLY A 294 -13.38 8.99 -1.61
C GLY A 294 -12.39 8.66 -0.50
N LEU A 295 -12.62 7.59 0.29
CA LEU A 295 -11.74 7.21 1.39
C LEU A 295 -10.44 6.59 0.87
N SER A 296 -9.30 7.16 1.29
CA SER A 296 -7.97 6.70 0.87
C SER A 296 -7.57 5.37 1.52
N PRO A 297 -7.26 4.32 0.72
CA PRO A 297 -6.80 3.03 1.24
C PRO A 297 -5.38 3.09 1.81
N HIS A 298 -4.61 4.09 1.39
CA HIS A 298 -3.21 4.29 1.74
C HIS A 298 -2.87 5.79 1.60
N PRO A 299 -1.97 6.38 2.42
CA PRO A 299 -1.66 7.82 2.35
C PRO A 299 -1.20 8.32 0.98
N LEU A 300 -0.48 7.49 0.23
CA LEU A 300 0.02 7.82 -1.12
C LEU A 300 -0.96 7.54 -2.26
N PHE A 301 -2.16 7.03 -1.97
CA PHE A 301 -3.19 6.80 -2.98
C PHE A 301 -4.46 7.57 -2.59
N ASP A 302 -4.88 8.49 -3.46
CA ASP A 302 -6.07 9.32 -3.25
C ASP A 302 -7.11 8.97 -4.33
N PRO A 303 -8.13 8.15 -4.00
CA PRO A 303 -9.19 7.76 -4.94
C PRO A 303 -9.93 8.95 -5.53
N ALA A 304 -10.24 9.97 -4.72
CA ALA A 304 -11.03 11.12 -5.15
C ALA A 304 -10.23 11.98 -6.13
N TRP A 305 -8.97 12.25 -5.81
CA TRP A 305 -8.07 12.97 -6.71
C TRP A 305 -7.77 12.16 -7.98
N TYR A 306 -7.52 10.86 -7.85
CA TYR A 306 -7.25 10.00 -9.01
C TYR A 306 -8.42 9.97 -9.99
N LEU A 307 -9.66 9.88 -9.51
CA LEU A 307 -10.84 9.92 -10.37
C LEU A 307 -11.05 11.29 -11.01
N ALA A 308 -10.71 12.38 -10.31
CA ALA A 308 -10.78 13.74 -10.86
C ALA A 308 -9.79 13.95 -12.01
N GLU A 309 -8.56 13.43 -11.88
CA GLU A 309 -7.53 13.48 -12.95
C GLU A 309 -7.81 12.50 -14.08
N ASN A 310 -8.62 11.47 -13.84
CA ASN A 310 -8.90 10.40 -14.79
C ASN A 310 -10.42 10.23 -15.05
N PRO A 311 -11.10 11.21 -15.69
CA PRO A 311 -12.56 11.21 -15.81
C PRO A 311 -13.16 9.96 -16.47
N HIS A 312 -12.49 9.39 -17.48
CA HIS A 312 -12.91 8.14 -18.13
C HIS A 312 -12.98 6.94 -17.15
N VAL A 313 -12.15 6.90 -16.10
CA VAL A 313 -12.21 5.86 -15.06
C VAL A 313 -13.47 6.06 -14.21
N ALA A 314 -13.77 7.32 -13.86
CA ALA A 314 -14.96 7.69 -13.10
C ALA A 314 -16.25 7.41 -13.90
N GLU A 315 -16.28 7.78 -15.17
CA GLU A 315 -17.40 7.54 -16.10
C GLU A 315 -17.65 6.04 -16.32
N ALA A 316 -16.58 5.24 -16.42
CA ALA A 316 -16.67 3.79 -16.49
C ALA A 316 -17.06 3.12 -15.15
N GLY A 317 -17.09 3.88 -14.05
CA GLY A 317 -17.41 3.38 -12.72
C GLY A 317 -16.40 2.36 -12.18
N LEU A 318 -15.15 2.42 -12.64
CA LEU A 318 -14.09 1.50 -12.26
C LEU A 318 -13.50 1.89 -10.90
N GLU A 319 -13.17 0.88 -10.09
CA GLU A 319 -12.49 1.10 -8.81
C GLU A 319 -11.06 1.63 -9.06
N PRO A 320 -10.70 2.80 -8.50
CA PRO A 320 -9.51 3.53 -8.91
C PRO A 320 -8.19 2.83 -8.58
N LEU A 321 -8.09 2.14 -7.43
CA LEU A 321 -6.86 1.44 -7.06
C LEU A 321 -6.63 0.21 -7.95
N THR A 322 -7.68 -0.54 -8.25
CA THR A 322 -7.66 -1.66 -9.20
C THR A 322 -7.27 -1.16 -10.59
N HIS A 323 -7.85 -0.06 -11.06
CA HIS A 323 -7.47 0.55 -12.33
C HIS A 323 -5.99 0.97 -12.32
N PHE A 324 -5.51 1.62 -11.26
CA PHE A 324 -4.11 2.02 -11.14
C PHE A 324 -3.16 0.84 -11.21
N VAL A 325 -3.41 -0.23 -10.45
CA VAL A 325 -2.55 -1.43 -10.41
C VAL A 325 -2.57 -2.19 -11.75
N THR A 326 -3.71 -2.24 -12.43
CA THR A 326 -3.86 -3.05 -13.66
C THR A 326 -3.51 -2.30 -14.94
N ALA A 327 -3.67 -0.97 -14.98
CA ALA A 327 -3.45 -0.17 -16.19
C ALA A 327 -2.80 1.18 -15.89
N GLY A 328 -3.31 1.93 -14.91
CA GLY A 328 -2.94 3.33 -14.69
C GLY A 328 -1.45 3.57 -14.42
N ALA A 329 -0.79 2.68 -13.68
CA ALA A 329 0.64 2.76 -13.43
C ALA A 329 1.47 2.61 -14.73
N ALA A 330 1.08 1.69 -15.61
CA ALA A 330 1.72 1.50 -16.91
C ALA A 330 1.43 2.65 -17.89
N GLU A 331 0.28 3.30 -17.74
CA GLU A 331 -0.10 4.51 -18.49
C GLU A 331 0.57 5.79 -17.96
N GLY A 332 1.39 5.69 -16.91
CA GLY A 332 2.12 6.83 -16.35
C GLY A 332 1.28 7.74 -15.46
N ARG A 333 0.10 7.30 -15.00
CA ARG A 333 -0.82 8.13 -14.21
C ARG A 333 -0.39 8.18 -12.76
N SER A 334 -0.22 9.38 -12.23
CA SER A 334 0.06 9.58 -10.81
C SER A 334 -1.11 9.11 -9.92
N PRO A 335 -0.85 8.49 -8.76
CA PRO A 335 -1.87 7.96 -7.84
C PRO A 335 -2.39 8.98 -6.81
N SER A 336 -1.65 10.08 -6.60
CA SER A 336 -2.01 11.16 -5.67
C SER A 336 -1.22 12.43 -6.00
N PRO A 337 -1.58 13.59 -5.42
CA PRO A 337 -0.81 14.84 -5.57
C PRO A 337 0.62 14.76 -5.02
N TRP A 338 0.86 13.78 -4.13
CA TRP A 338 2.12 13.61 -3.42
C TRP A 338 3.13 12.78 -4.21
N PHE A 339 2.67 11.92 -5.11
CA PHE A 339 3.52 11.02 -5.88
C PHE A 339 3.47 11.34 -7.38
N ASP A 340 4.58 11.84 -7.92
CA ASP A 340 4.74 12.04 -9.36
C ASP A 340 5.34 10.77 -9.97
N LEU A 341 4.47 9.96 -10.60
CA LEU A 341 4.87 8.66 -11.14
C LEU A 341 5.87 8.81 -12.31
N PRO A 342 5.63 9.66 -13.34
CA PRO A 342 6.59 9.89 -14.40
C PRO A 342 7.98 10.32 -13.89
N ALA A 343 8.03 11.26 -12.94
CA ALA A 343 9.29 11.70 -12.35
C ALA A 343 9.99 10.56 -11.58
N TYR A 344 9.23 9.76 -10.82
CA TYR A 344 9.79 8.61 -10.10
C TYR A 344 10.37 7.57 -11.06
N VAL A 345 9.66 7.20 -12.13
CA VAL A 345 10.15 6.26 -13.14
C VAL A 345 11.42 6.79 -13.82
N ALA A 346 11.47 8.08 -14.16
CA ALA A 346 12.64 8.70 -14.74
C ALA A 346 13.85 8.68 -13.79
N ALA A 347 13.64 8.94 -12.49
CA ALA A 347 14.70 8.90 -11.48
C ALA A 347 15.17 7.48 -11.15
N ARG A 348 14.25 6.51 -11.16
CA ARG A 348 14.55 5.10 -10.86
C ARG A 348 15.26 4.40 -12.01
N GLY A 349 14.91 4.74 -13.26
CA GLY A 349 15.53 4.20 -14.47
C GLY A 349 15.53 2.67 -14.50
N GLU A 350 16.66 2.08 -14.88
CA GLU A 350 16.83 0.60 -14.97
C GLU A 350 16.75 -0.12 -13.62
N ALA A 351 16.80 0.60 -12.50
CA ALA A 351 16.67 -0.01 -11.17
C ALA A 351 15.21 -0.35 -10.81
N LEU A 352 14.23 0.09 -11.61
CA LEU A 352 12.84 -0.31 -11.45
C LEU A 352 12.66 -1.75 -11.95
N GLY A 353 12.26 -2.66 -11.06
CA GLY A 353 12.06 -4.05 -11.40
C GLY A 353 11.00 -4.24 -12.51
N PRO A 354 11.21 -5.15 -13.48
CA PRO A 354 10.26 -5.35 -14.57
C PRO A 354 8.91 -5.82 -14.03
N GLY A 355 7.83 -5.14 -14.43
CA GLY A 355 6.45 -5.51 -14.09
C GLY A 355 6.00 -5.17 -12.67
N LEU A 356 6.84 -4.50 -11.85
CA LEU A 356 6.40 -3.92 -10.59
C LEU A 356 5.76 -2.55 -10.85
N ASP A 357 4.62 -2.29 -10.21
CA ASP A 357 4.05 -0.96 -10.26
C ASP A 357 4.98 0.04 -9.51
N PRO A 358 5.19 1.27 -10.03
CA PRO A 358 6.19 2.16 -9.48
C PRO A 358 5.93 2.61 -8.04
N LEU A 359 4.66 2.70 -7.63
CA LEU A 359 4.32 3.06 -6.25
C LEU A 359 4.64 1.91 -5.28
N THR A 360 4.38 0.66 -5.66
CA THR A 360 4.81 -0.51 -4.89
C THR A 360 6.33 -0.62 -4.84
N ASP A 361 7.06 -0.34 -5.93
CA ASP A 361 8.53 -0.28 -5.90
C ASP A 361 9.03 0.77 -4.89
N TYR A 362 8.43 1.96 -4.91
CA TYR A 362 8.73 3.03 -3.95
C TYR A 362 8.57 2.55 -2.50
N LEU A 363 7.43 1.95 -2.17
CA LEU A 363 7.13 1.42 -0.82
C LEU A 363 7.99 0.22 -0.44
N ARG A 364 8.43 -0.58 -1.42
CA ARG A 364 9.33 -1.75 -1.19
C ARG A 364 10.80 -1.38 -1.16
N GLY A 365 11.11 -0.11 -0.91
CA GLY A 365 12.45 0.39 -0.63
C GLY A 365 13.12 1.13 -1.78
N GLY A 366 12.45 1.26 -2.94
CA GLY A 366 12.90 2.16 -4.00
C GLY A 366 13.08 3.60 -3.51
N ALA A 367 12.27 4.03 -2.53
CA ALA A 367 12.39 5.33 -1.87
C ALA A 367 13.79 5.59 -1.27
N TRP A 368 14.44 4.57 -0.71
CA TRP A 368 15.74 4.72 -0.03
C TRP A 368 16.93 4.77 -0.98
N GLY A 369 16.72 4.36 -2.24
CA GLY A 369 17.72 4.46 -3.30
C GLY A 369 17.74 5.82 -4.01
N LEU A 370 16.80 6.72 -3.69
CA LEU A 370 16.70 8.04 -4.33
C LEU A 370 17.25 9.15 -3.45
N LEU A 371 18.01 10.06 -4.06
CA LEU A 371 18.50 11.28 -3.40
C LEU A 371 17.36 12.28 -3.15
N GLU A 372 16.39 12.36 -4.07
CA GLU A 372 15.19 13.17 -3.96
C GLU A 372 13.96 12.32 -4.28
N ALA A 373 13.04 12.18 -3.32
CA ALA A 373 11.78 11.45 -3.53
C ALA A 373 10.78 12.26 -4.37
N LYS A 374 10.89 13.59 -4.33
CA LYS A 374 10.17 14.59 -5.14
C LYS A 374 11.03 15.85 -5.19
N ALA A 375 10.95 16.63 -6.26
CA ALA A 375 11.70 17.88 -6.38
C ALA A 375 11.45 18.78 -5.15
N GLY A 376 12.53 19.18 -4.47
CA GLY A 376 12.47 19.98 -3.23
C GLY A 376 12.29 19.17 -1.93
N LEU A 377 12.27 17.84 -2.01
CA LEU A 377 12.16 16.93 -0.86
C LEU A 377 13.34 15.94 -0.82
N PRO A 378 14.52 16.41 -0.35
CA PRO A 378 15.73 15.58 -0.29
C PRO A 378 15.61 14.48 0.77
N THR A 379 15.77 13.22 0.35
CA THR A 379 15.63 12.02 1.18
C THR A 379 16.62 12.04 2.34
N LEU A 380 17.89 12.37 2.07
CA LEU A 380 18.93 12.43 3.11
C LEU A 380 18.65 13.48 4.18
N ALA A 381 18.16 14.66 3.78
CA ALA A 381 17.82 15.71 4.74
C ALA A 381 16.63 15.29 5.61
N PHE A 382 15.65 14.58 5.03
CA PHE A 382 14.53 14.03 5.78
C PHE A 382 14.98 12.97 6.81
N VAL A 383 15.82 12.03 6.38
CA VAL A 383 16.37 10.97 7.24
C VAL A 383 17.21 11.56 8.38
N ALA A 384 18.07 12.53 8.06
CA ALA A 384 18.83 13.30 9.04
C ALA A 384 17.92 14.01 10.05
N ALA A 385 16.79 14.55 9.60
CA ALA A 385 15.83 15.29 10.43
C ALA A 385 14.97 14.39 11.32
N ARG A 386 14.63 13.18 10.87
CA ARG A 386 13.60 12.32 11.49
C ARG A 386 14.00 10.84 11.49
N PRO A 387 15.07 10.45 12.18
CA PRO A 387 15.53 9.07 12.22
C PRO A 387 14.48 8.11 12.80
N ASP A 388 13.67 8.55 13.77
CA ASP A 388 12.65 7.71 14.41
C ASP A 388 11.51 7.31 13.44
N VAL A 389 11.03 8.28 12.65
CA VAL A 389 9.98 8.06 11.63
C VAL A 389 10.47 7.09 10.56
N VAL A 390 11.72 7.26 10.15
CA VAL A 390 12.37 6.42 9.15
C VAL A 390 12.66 5.02 9.70
N GLY A 391 13.03 4.90 10.99
CA GLY A 391 13.20 3.62 11.67
C GLY A 391 11.92 2.78 11.74
N ALA A 392 10.76 3.45 11.77
CA ALA A 392 9.45 2.80 11.65
C ALA A 392 9.11 2.35 10.22
N GLY A 393 9.96 2.65 9.23
CA GLY A 393 9.78 2.28 7.82
C GLY A 393 8.94 3.27 7.01
N VAL A 394 8.57 4.43 7.58
CA VAL A 394 7.75 5.43 6.90
C VAL A 394 8.63 6.27 5.97
N THR A 395 8.31 6.28 4.69
CA THR A 395 9.04 7.06 3.67
C THR A 395 8.76 8.57 3.80
N PRO A 396 9.63 9.43 3.23
CA PRO A 396 9.40 10.87 3.24
C PRO A 396 8.04 11.28 2.68
N LEU A 397 7.63 10.73 1.53
CA LEU A 397 6.36 11.06 0.90
C LEU A 397 5.18 10.59 1.74
N GLU A 398 5.23 9.39 2.33
CA GLU A 398 4.18 8.92 3.23
C GLU A 398 4.04 9.85 4.43
N HIS A 399 5.14 10.28 5.03
CA HIS A 399 5.10 11.18 6.18
C HIS A 399 4.41 12.52 5.85
N TRP A 400 4.73 13.11 4.70
CA TRP A 400 4.07 14.34 4.26
C TRP A 400 2.61 14.12 3.86
N ALA A 401 2.29 13.03 3.19
CA ALA A 401 0.92 12.70 2.84
C ALA A 401 0.04 12.53 4.08
N ARG A 402 0.54 11.82 5.10
CA ARG A 402 -0.14 11.67 6.40
C ARG A 402 -0.39 13.04 7.06
N GLN A 403 0.59 13.96 7.03
CA GLN A 403 0.40 15.31 7.56
C GLN A 403 -0.55 16.18 6.74
N GLY A 404 -0.50 16.08 5.41
CA GLY A 404 -1.38 16.81 4.49
C GLY A 404 -2.84 16.43 4.69
N ALA A 405 -3.12 15.13 4.87
CA ALA A 405 -4.45 14.61 5.17
C ALA A 405 -5.00 15.13 6.52
N HIS A 406 -4.17 15.17 7.57
CA HIS A 406 -4.59 15.74 8.86
C HIS A 406 -4.83 17.26 8.81
N ARG A 407 -4.20 17.99 7.87
CA ARG A 407 -4.44 19.42 7.67
C ARG A 407 -5.70 19.70 6.86
N SER A 408 -6.06 18.85 5.90
CA SER A 408 -7.32 19.02 5.17
C SER A 408 -8.53 18.72 6.06
N SER A 409 -8.49 17.66 6.89
CA SER A 409 -9.56 17.35 7.85
C SER A 409 -9.72 18.39 8.96
N ALA A 410 -8.63 19.04 9.39
CA ALA A 410 -8.68 20.19 10.30
C ALA A 410 -9.18 21.48 9.60
N SER A 411 -8.93 21.64 8.29
CA SER A 411 -9.41 22.78 7.52
C SER A 411 -10.90 22.72 7.21
N THR A 412 -11.51 21.53 7.14
CA THR A 412 -12.96 21.38 6.98
C THR A 412 -13.73 21.64 8.29
N ALA A 413 -13.04 21.66 9.44
CA ALA A 413 -13.60 22.06 10.74
C ALA A 413 -13.54 23.58 10.99
N ALA A 414 -12.98 24.37 10.09
CA ALA A 414 -12.99 25.81 10.13
C ALA A 414 -13.91 26.35 9.02
N SER A 415 -15.22 26.35 9.27
CA SER A 415 -16.13 27.22 8.52
C SER A 415 -15.94 28.69 8.96
N PRO A 416 -16.20 29.63 8.03
CA PRO A 416 -15.82 31.02 8.19
C PRO A 416 -16.85 31.75 9.06
N GLU A 417 -16.41 32.35 10.17
CA GLU A 417 -17.19 33.38 10.84
C GLU A 417 -16.44 34.71 10.83
N ARG A 418 -16.97 35.57 9.95
CA ARG A 418 -17.11 37.04 10.00
C ARG A 418 -15.88 37.93 9.82
#